data_AF-A0A5C9BCZ7-F1
#
_entry.id   AF-A0A5C9BCZ7-F1
#
_cell.length_a   1.000
_cell.length_b   1.000
_cell.length_c   1.000
_cell.angle_alpha   90.00
_cell.angle_beta   90.00
_cell.angle_gamma   90.00
#
_symmetry.space_group_name_H-M   'P 1'
#
loop_
_entity.id
_entity.type
_entity.pdbx_description
1 polymer ?
#
loop_
_entity_poly.entity_id
_entity_poly.type
_entity_poly.pdbx_seq_one_letter_code
_entity_poly.pdbx_strand_id
1 'polypeptide(L)'
;MYKEAIGTFRQCTNFPENTKLMAWCHRQLKEWNESVILYNQVTSSAPDAPWALYQIAQVREASGDNEAAIKAYQTVCKKFPKDGHAAQAHAHLQTKYKINVTLGGAAED
;
A
#
# COMPACT_ATOMS: atom_id res chain seq x y z
N MET A 1 22.22 -1.43 8.64
CA MET A 1 22.14 -1.19 7.19
C MET A 1 20.84 -0.47 6.78
N TYR A 2 19.63 -0.91 7.15
CA TYR A 2 18.40 -0.17 6.77
C TYR A 2 18.15 1.13 7.55
N LYS A 3 18.46 1.18 8.86
CA LYS A 3 18.28 2.39 9.69
C LYS A 3 19.18 3.56 9.26
N GLU A 4 20.38 3.26 8.78
CA GLU A 4 21.32 4.25 8.27
C GLU A 4 20.84 4.82 6.93
N ALA A 5 20.31 3.95 6.06
CA ALA A 5 19.68 4.37 4.80
C ALA A 5 18.51 5.33 5.03
N ILE A 6 17.65 5.07 6.03
CA ILE A 6 16.53 5.96 6.40
C ILE A 6 17.04 7.34 6.83
N GLY A 7 18.13 7.40 7.60
CA GLY A 7 18.76 8.66 8.01
C GLY A 7 19.25 9.49 6.82
N THR A 8 19.89 8.84 5.85
CA THR A 8 20.37 9.47 4.61
C THR A 8 19.21 9.92 3.71
N PHE A 9 18.16 9.10 3.61
CA PHE A 9 16.99 9.43 2.81
C PHE A 9 16.15 10.57 3.40
N ARG A 10 16.10 10.74 4.73
CA ARG A 10 15.46 11.88 5.39
C ARG A 10 16.17 13.20 5.09
N GLN A 11 17.49 13.17 4.89
CA GLN A 11 18.29 14.34 4.53
C GLN A 11 18.23 14.64 3.02
N CYS A 12 17.98 13.62 2.19
CA CYS A 12 17.83 13.76 0.76
C CYS A 12 16.38 14.06 0.41
N THR A 13 16.03 15.34 0.42
CA THR A 13 14.73 15.93 0.03
C THR A 13 14.36 15.72 -1.45
N ASN A 14 14.84 14.65 -2.09
CA ASN A 14 14.56 14.36 -3.49
C ASN A 14 13.34 13.42 -3.60
N PHE A 15 12.16 14.02 -3.71
CA PHE A 15 10.91 13.35 -4.12
C PHE A 15 11.05 12.79 -5.55
N PRO A 16 10.37 11.70 -5.98
CA PRO A 16 9.46 10.76 -5.27
C PRO A 16 9.98 9.30 -5.19
N GLU A 17 11.14 8.98 -5.76
CA GLU A 17 11.66 7.59 -5.79
C GLU A 17 12.22 7.12 -4.43
N ASN A 18 12.91 8.00 -3.70
CA ASN A 18 13.47 7.64 -2.38
C ASN A 18 12.39 7.27 -1.35
N THR A 19 11.23 7.92 -1.39
CA THR A 19 10.14 7.66 -0.44
C THR A 19 9.61 6.22 -0.57
N LYS A 20 9.55 5.69 -1.79
CA LYS A 20 9.13 4.31 -2.06
C LYS A 20 10.12 3.30 -1.49
N LEU A 21 11.42 3.55 -1.68
CA LEU A 21 12.49 2.71 -1.14
C LEU A 21 12.57 2.78 0.39
N MET A 22 12.40 3.97 0.98
CA MET A 22 12.32 4.13 2.44
C MET A 22 11.16 3.34 3.02
N ALA A 23 9.95 3.48 2.45
CA ALA A 23 8.76 2.81 2.95
C ALA A 23 8.92 1.28 2.90
N TRP A 24 9.57 0.77 1.84
CA TRP A 24 9.91 -0.64 1.70
C TRP A 24 10.96 -1.08 2.74
N CYS A 25 12.00 -0.28 3.00
CA CYS A 25 12.98 -0.54 4.04
C CYS A 25 12.34 -0.59 5.44
N HIS A 26 11.45 0.35 5.77
CA HIS A 26 10.71 0.35 7.04
C HIS A 26 9.82 -0.89 7.19
N ARG A 27 9.20 -1.36 6.10
CA ARG A 27 8.46 -2.63 6.08
C ARG A 27 9.38 -3.81 6.45
N GLN A 28 10.60 -3.87 5.91
CA GLN A 28 11.57 -4.92 6.25
C GLN A 28 12.07 -4.81 7.71
N LEU A 29 12.14 -3.60 8.23
CA LEU A 29 12.51 -3.32 9.62
C LEU A 29 11.40 -3.60 10.64
N LYS A 30 10.21 -4.02 10.19
CA LYS A 30 8.99 -4.18 11.01
C LYS A 30 8.50 -2.87 11.63
N GLU A 31 8.89 -1.73 11.05
CA GLU A 31 8.43 -0.39 11.44
C GLU A 31 7.16 -0.06 10.66
N TRP A 32 6.07 -0.76 11.01
CA TRP A 32 4.82 -0.71 10.27
C TRP A 32 4.20 0.69 10.23
N ASN A 33 4.25 1.42 11.35
CA ASN A 33 3.69 2.78 11.44
C ASN A 33 4.42 3.77 10.51
N GLU A 34 5.75 3.84 10.58
CA GLU A 34 6.54 4.72 9.70
C GLU A 34 6.37 4.35 8.23
N SER A 35 6.37 3.05 7.91
CA SER A 35 6.13 2.55 6.56
C SER A 35 4.78 3.04 6.01
N VAL A 36 3.71 2.95 6.80
CA VAL A 36 2.38 3.43 6.42
C VAL A 36 2.36 4.93 6.19
N ILE A 37 3.01 5.73 7.03
CA ILE A 37 3.07 7.20 6.89
C ILE A 37 3.75 7.56 5.55
N LEU A 38 4.89 6.94 5.25
CA LEU A 38 5.63 7.19 4.00
C LEU A 38 4.83 6.78 2.78
N TYR A 39 4.21 5.59 2.79
CA TYR A 39 3.33 5.19 1.69
C TYR A 39 2.14 6.13 1.53
N ASN A 40 1.57 6.65 2.62
CA ASN A 40 0.47 7.60 2.56
C ASN A 40 0.87 8.90 1.85
N GLN A 41 2.10 9.37 2.03
CA GLN A 41 2.62 10.50 1.26
C GLN A 41 2.67 10.19 -0.24
N VAL A 42 3.06 8.96 -0.62
CA VAL A 42 3.05 8.51 -2.03
C VAL A 42 1.61 8.43 -2.58
N THR A 43 0.61 8.15 -1.73
CA THR A 43 -0.80 8.15 -2.17
C THR A 43 -1.33 9.50 -2.63
N SER A 44 -0.63 10.59 -2.29
CA SER A 44 -0.96 11.92 -2.81
C SER A 44 -0.64 12.07 -4.30
N SER A 45 0.27 11.24 -4.84
CA SER A 45 0.54 11.16 -6.27
C SER A 45 -0.46 10.22 -6.92
N ALA A 46 -1.45 10.78 -7.64
CA ALA A 46 -2.53 10.03 -8.30
C ALA A 46 -2.10 8.75 -9.07
N PRO A 47 -1.02 8.75 -9.88
CA PRO A 47 -0.57 7.53 -10.58
C PRO A 47 0.02 6.45 -9.68
N ASP A 48 0.67 6.81 -8.56
CA ASP A 48 1.28 5.85 -7.63
C ASP A 48 0.36 5.51 -6.44
N ALA A 49 -0.79 6.16 -6.33
CA ALA A 49 -1.75 5.97 -5.25
C ALA A 49 -2.29 4.54 -5.09
N PRO A 50 -2.72 3.81 -6.14
CA PRO A 50 -3.20 2.44 -5.98
C PRO A 50 -2.09 1.50 -5.52
N TRP A 51 -0.87 1.66 -6.05
CA TRP A 51 0.31 0.89 -5.63
C TRP A 51 0.64 1.12 -4.15
N ALA A 52 0.70 2.38 -3.71
CA ALA A 52 1.04 2.73 -2.34
C ALA A 52 -0.01 2.24 -1.33
N LEU A 53 -1.30 2.35 -1.65
CA LEU A 53 -2.38 1.81 -0.81
C LEU A 53 -2.33 0.27 -0.71
N TYR A 54 -2.00 -0.42 -1.80
CA TYR A 54 -1.80 -1.87 -1.77
C TYR A 54 -0.63 -2.25 -0.85
N GLN A 55 0.48 -1.51 -0.89
CA GLN A 55 1.60 -1.72 0.03
C GLN A 55 1.21 -1.46 1.49
N ILE A 56 0.45 -0.40 1.79
CA ILE A 56 -0.07 -0.13 3.14
C ILE A 56 -0.87 -1.31 3.66
N ALA A 57 -1.72 -1.89 2.82
CA ALA A 57 -2.51 -3.05 3.21
C ALA A 57 -1.63 -4.26 3.56
N GLN A 58 -0.60 -4.55 2.75
CA GLN A 58 0.36 -5.62 3.05
C GLN A 58 1.17 -5.36 4.32
N VAL A 59 1.56 -4.12 4.58
CA VAL A 59 2.29 -3.71 5.79
C VAL A 59 1.41 -3.92 7.03
N ARG A 60 0.14 -3.52 6.97
CA ARG A 60 -0.83 -3.72 8.06
C ARG A 60 -1.11 -5.20 8.30
N GLU A 61 -1.24 -5.99 7.24
CA GLU A 61 -1.36 -7.45 7.33
C GLU A 61 -0.14 -8.06 8.05
N ALA A 62 1.07 -7.65 7.66
CA ALA A 62 2.30 -8.12 8.29
C ALA A 62 2.45 -7.66 9.75
N SER A 63 1.84 -6.53 10.12
CA SER A 63 1.74 -6.05 11.50
C SER A 63 0.74 -6.84 12.35
N GLY A 64 -0.07 -7.72 11.74
CA GLY A 64 -1.17 -8.42 12.40
C GLY A 64 -2.51 -7.65 12.40
N ASP A 65 -2.52 -6.44 11.83
CA ASP A 65 -3.69 -5.56 11.79
C ASP A 65 -4.55 -5.87 10.55
N ASN A 66 -5.09 -7.08 10.55
CA ASN A 66 -5.86 -7.63 9.42
C ASN A 66 -7.08 -6.79 9.06
N GLU A 67 -7.78 -6.23 10.06
CA GLU A 67 -8.95 -5.39 9.82
C GLU A 67 -8.60 -4.13 9.03
N ALA A 68 -7.53 -3.43 9.41
CA ALA A 68 -7.10 -2.24 8.71
C ALA A 68 -6.47 -2.58 7.34
N ALA A 69 -5.82 -3.74 7.20
CA ALA A 69 -5.37 -4.25 5.92
C ALA A 69 -6.53 -4.47 4.95
N ILE A 70 -7.62 -5.10 5.42
CA ILE A 70 -8.81 -5.35 4.62
C ILE A 70 -9.44 -4.03 4.16
N LYS A 71 -9.60 -3.06 5.05
CA LYS A 71 -10.13 -1.73 4.71
C LYS A 71 -9.26 -1.03 3.66
N ALA A 72 -7.94 -1.14 3.76
CA ALA A 72 -7.03 -0.56 2.78
C ALA A 72 -7.18 -1.22 1.40
N TYR A 73 -7.20 -2.55 1.32
CA TYR A 73 -7.45 -3.26 0.06
C TYR A 73 -8.81 -2.90 -0.54
N GLN A 74 -9.87 -2.85 0.26
CA GLN A 74 -11.19 -2.41 -0.20
C GLN A 74 -11.19 -0.98 -0.73
N THR A 75 -10.39 -0.09 -0.11
CA THR A 75 -10.26 1.30 -0.57
C THR A 75 -9.58 1.36 -1.93
N VAL A 76 -8.54 0.55 -2.19
CA VAL A 76 -7.92 0.44 -3.53
C VAL A 76 -8.97 0.00 -4.55
N CYS A 77 -9.69 -1.07 -4.26
CA CYS A 77 -10.72 -1.61 -5.14
C CYS A 77 -11.83 -0.58 -5.45
N LYS A 78 -12.27 0.18 -4.44
CA LYS A 78 -13.33 1.19 -4.59
C LYS A 78 -12.87 2.47 -5.28
N LYS A 79 -11.66 2.93 -4.97
CA LYS A 79 -11.14 4.23 -5.43
C LYS A 79 -10.44 4.13 -6.79
N PHE A 80 -9.87 2.96 -7.10
CA PHE A 80 -9.13 2.69 -8.33
C PHE A 80 -9.59 1.40 -9.01
N PRO A 81 -10.89 1.22 -9.34
CA PRO A 81 -11.40 -0.03 -9.89
C PRO A 81 -10.82 -0.39 -11.27
N LYS A 82 -10.30 0.60 -12.01
CA LYS A 82 -9.67 0.42 -13.33
C LYS A 82 -8.16 0.12 -13.27
N ASP A 83 -7.57 0.12 -12.07
CA ASP A 83 -6.13 -0.11 -11.89
C ASP A 83 -5.82 -1.60 -11.68
N GLY A 84 -4.69 -2.08 -12.21
CA GLY A 84 -4.28 -3.47 -12.05
C GLY A 84 -4.10 -3.88 -10.58
N HIS A 85 -3.70 -2.96 -9.70
CA HIS A 85 -3.53 -3.23 -8.27
C HIS A 85 -4.86 -3.45 -7.55
N ALA A 86 -5.97 -2.93 -8.06
CA ALA A 86 -7.29 -3.20 -7.49
C ALA A 86 -7.71 -4.66 -7.72
N ALA A 87 -7.48 -5.18 -8.93
CA ALA A 87 -7.72 -6.60 -9.19
C ALA A 87 -6.84 -7.50 -8.31
N GLN A 88 -5.57 -7.13 -8.10
CA GLN A 88 -4.68 -7.85 -7.19
C GLN A 88 -5.13 -7.77 -5.72
N ALA A 89 -5.52 -6.58 -5.24
CA ALA A 89 -6.07 -6.38 -3.90
C ALA A 89 -7.31 -7.23 -3.66
N HIS A 90 -8.21 -7.28 -4.64
CA HIS A 90 -9.41 -8.11 -4.62
C HIS A 90 -9.07 -9.60 -4.53
N ALA A 91 -8.21 -10.09 -5.43
CA ALA A 91 -7.78 -11.49 -5.43
C ALA A 91 -7.10 -11.88 -4.11
N HIS A 92 -6.29 -10.98 -3.54
CA HIS A 92 -5.65 -11.20 -2.24
C HIS A 92 -6.68 -11.27 -1.10
N LEU A 93 -7.68 -10.38 -1.08
CA LEU A 93 -8.78 -10.43 -0.13
C LEU A 93 -9.58 -11.73 -0.21
N GLN A 94 -9.85 -12.20 -1.42
CA GLN A 94 -10.61 -13.43 -1.64
C GLN A 94 -9.79 -14.68 -1.27
N THR A 95 -8.50 -14.72 -1.59
CA THR A 95 -7.65 -15.89 -1.32
C THR A 95 -7.23 -15.97 0.15
N LYS A 96 -6.80 -14.85 0.73
CA LYS A 96 -6.28 -14.78 2.10
C LYS A 96 -7.39 -14.70 3.13
N TYR A 97 -8.36 -13.83 2.91
CA TYR A 97 -9.42 -13.52 3.90
C TYR A 97 -10.76 -14.15 3.55
N LYS A 98 -10.89 -14.83 2.39
CA LYS A 98 -12.16 -15.35 1.87
C LYS A 98 -13.25 -14.27 1.76
N ILE A 99 -12.84 -13.02 1.58
CA ILE A 99 -13.74 -11.88 1.40
C ILE A 99 -13.97 -11.69 -0.08
N ASN A 100 -15.19 -11.95 -0.53
CA ASN A 100 -15.63 -11.53 -1.84
C ASN A 100 -15.99 -10.04 -1.78
N VAL A 101 -15.11 -9.17 -2.26
CA VAL A 101 -15.49 -7.78 -2.53
C VAL A 101 -16.27 -7.82 -3.84
N THR A 102 -17.60 -7.86 -3.79
CA THR A 102 -18.39 -7.65 -5.00
C THR A 102 -18.13 -6.22 -5.48
N LEU A 103 -17.16 -6.07 -6.38
CA LEU A 103 -17.01 -4.93 -7.27
C LEU A 103 -18.25 -4.95 -8.16
N GLY A 104 -19.38 -4.51 -7.62
CA GLY A 104 -20.65 -4.51 -8.33
C GLY A 104 -20.50 -3.67 -9.59
N GLY A 105 -20.38 -4.33 -10.73
CA GLY A 105 -20.59 -3.81 -12.09
C GLY A 105 -19.94 -2.48 -12.42
N ALA A 106 -18.69 -2.51 -12.87
CA ALA A 106 -18.12 -1.52 -13.81
C ALA A 106 -16.74 -2.04 -14.25
N ALA A 107 -16.41 -2.31 -15.51
CA ALA A 107 -17.08 -1.97 -16.77
C ALA A 107 -16.81 -3.09 -17.79
N GLU A 108 -17.89 -3.63 -18.32
CA GLU A 108 -17.95 -3.99 -19.74
C GLU A 108 -18.16 -2.65 -20.48
N ASP A 109 -17.14 -2.16 -21.18
CA ASP A 109 -17.25 -1.37 -22.44
C ASP A 109 -15.90 -1.43 -23.17
#